data_AF-A0A2N9J4C8-F1
#
_entry.id   AF-A0A2N9J4C8-F1
#
_cell.length_a   1.000
_cell.length_b   1.000
_cell.length_c   1.000
_cell.angle_alpha   90.00
_cell.angle_beta   90.00
_cell.angle_gamma   90.00
#
_symmetry.space_group_name_H-M   'P 1'
#
loop_
_entity.id
_entity.type
_entity.pdbx_description
1 polymer ?
#
loop_
_entity_poly.entity_id
_entity_poly.type
_entity_poly.pdbx_seq_one_letter_code
_entity_poly.pdbx_strand_id
1 'polypeptide(L)'
;MQHGIIGSTWEIRILNTALFHRSVKVRTAKNQIRCLFDDQGRKIEDPIQLKEIAIGFYQKLLGCPAQIDVDSLNRLNNLMESCILEVKKFMLQCEVTADEIKKAMFSMKRDKACGLDGYSAHFVQENLGYSEG
;
A
#
# COMPACT_ATOMS: atom_id res chain seq x y z
N MET A 1 15.46 29.34 -41.94
CA MET A 1 16.09 29.43 -40.61
C MET A 1 15.06 29.11 -39.54
N GLN A 2 14.87 27.84 -39.16
CA GLN A 2 14.22 27.45 -37.90
C GLN A 2 14.69 26.03 -37.51
N HIS A 3 15.80 25.93 -36.79
CA HIS A 3 16.19 24.73 -36.03
C HIS A 3 16.44 25.20 -34.60
N GLY A 4 15.52 24.93 -33.68
CA GLY A 4 15.68 25.48 -32.33
C GLY A 4 14.75 25.00 -31.22
N ILE A 5 14.08 23.84 -31.31
CA ILE A 5 13.16 23.40 -30.23
C ILE A 5 13.33 21.91 -29.82
N ILE A 6 14.12 21.10 -30.53
CA ILE A 6 14.21 19.66 -30.21
C ILE A 6 15.21 19.37 -29.06
N GLY A 7 16.13 20.29 -28.75
CA GLY A 7 17.14 20.09 -27.69
C GLY A 7 16.61 20.24 -26.25
N SER A 8 15.62 21.10 -26.02
CA SER A 8 15.20 21.52 -24.68
C SER A 8 14.39 20.46 -23.92
N THR A 9 13.53 19.70 -24.59
CA THR A 9 12.66 18.71 -23.92
C THR A 9 13.44 17.51 -23.37
N TRP A 10 14.52 17.09 -24.04
CA TRP A 10 15.37 15.98 -23.59
C TRP A 10 16.28 16.39 -22.44
N GLU A 11 16.84 17.61 -22.49
CA GLU A 11 17.66 18.18 -21.41
C GLU A 11 16.86 18.33 -20.11
N ILE A 12 15.62 18.83 -20.18
CA ILE A 12 14.75 18.97 -19.00
C ILE A 12 14.50 17.60 -18.35
N ARG A 13 14.31 16.54 -19.15
CA ARG A 13 14.07 15.18 -18.63
C ARG A 13 15.31 14.58 -17.98
N ILE A 14 16.49 14.74 -18.58
CA ILE A 14 17.77 14.26 -18.01
C ILE A 14 18.11 15.03 -16.72
N LEU A 15 17.88 16.35 -16.72
CA LEU A 15 18.09 17.19 -15.54
C LEU A 15 17.14 16.82 -14.40
N ASN A 16 15.86 16.55 -14.69
CA ASN A 16 14.89 16.11 -13.70
C ASN A 16 15.31 14.76 -13.07
N THR A 17 15.75 13.81 -13.89
CA THR A 17 16.30 12.53 -13.42
C THR A 17 17.52 12.73 -12.52
N ALA A 18 18.47 13.59 -12.90
CA ALA A 18 19.66 13.90 -12.09
C ALA A 18 19.32 14.57 -10.75
N LEU A 19 18.39 15.54 -10.77
CA LEU A 19 17.89 16.23 -9.57
C LEU A 19 17.15 15.26 -8.64
N PHE A 20 16.32 14.39 -9.19
CA PHE A 20 15.62 13.35 -8.44
C PHE A 20 16.62 12.40 -7.78
N HIS A 21 17.59 11.86 -8.53
CA HIS A 21 18.61 10.99 -7.97
C HIS A 21 19.45 11.67 -6.88
N ARG A 22 19.80 12.95 -7.05
CA ARG A 22 20.49 13.72 -6.02
C ARG A 22 19.64 13.90 -4.77
N SER A 23 18.36 14.19 -4.94
CA SER A 23 17.40 14.33 -3.83
C SER A 23 17.22 13.01 -3.07
N VAL A 24 17.13 11.89 -3.79
CA VAL A 24 17.11 10.55 -3.20
C VAL A 24 18.40 10.28 -2.43
N LYS A 25 19.59 10.56 -2.98
CA LYS A 25 20.87 10.37 -2.27
C LYS A 25 20.94 11.17 -0.97
N VAL A 26 20.52 12.43 -0.99
CA VAL A 26 20.48 13.29 0.21
C VAL A 26 19.50 12.73 1.24
N ARG A 27 18.32 12.30 0.81
CA ARG A 27 17.32 11.70 1.70
C ARG A 27 17.82 10.39 2.31
N THR A 28 18.43 9.52 1.52
CA THR A 28 19.02 8.26 1.97
C THR A 28 20.13 8.52 2.99
N ALA A 29 21.04 9.46 2.72
CA ALA A 29 22.13 9.79 3.65
C ALA A 29 21.63 10.39 4.97
N LYS A 30 20.56 11.19 4.93
CA LYS A 30 19.91 11.75 6.13
C LYS A 30 19.17 10.69 6.94
N ASN A 31 18.52 9.74 6.26
CA ASN A 31 17.69 8.72 6.90
C ASN A 31 18.47 7.43 7.21
N GLN A 32 19.78 7.40 6.95
CA GLN A 32 20.61 6.25 7.27
C GLN A 32 20.73 6.10 8.78
N ILE A 33 20.31 4.95 9.29
CA ILE A 33 20.53 4.55 10.67
C ILE A 33 22.02 4.24 10.82
N ARG A 34 22.75 5.08 11.58
CA ARG A 34 24.21 4.96 11.77
C ARG A 34 24.59 4.12 12.98
N CYS A 35 23.73 4.08 13.98
CA CYS A 35 23.93 3.25 15.16
C CYS A 35 22.60 2.91 15.82
N LEU A 36 22.58 1.78 16.52
CA LEU A 36 21.52 1.37 17.43
C LEU A 36 22.17 0.96 18.75
N PHE A 37 21.40 0.99 19.84
CA PHE A 37 21.83 0.47 21.13
C PHE A 37 21.13 -0.86 21.38
N ASP A 38 21.86 -1.83 21.90
CA ASP A 38 21.27 -3.09 22.36
C ASP A 38 20.67 -2.97 23.75
N ASP A 39 19.98 -4.03 24.21
CA ASP A 39 19.32 -4.09 25.51
C ASP A 39 20.30 -3.97 26.71
N GLN A 40 21.60 -4.07 26.46
CA GLN A 40 22.68 -3.91 27.45
C GLN A 40 23.37 -2.54 27.34
N GLY A 41 22.82 -1.62 26.53
CA GLY A 41 23.35 -0.28 26.32
C GLY A 41 24.61 -0.21 25.45
N ARG A 42 24.98 -1.29 24.76
CA ARG A 42 26.13 -1.31 23.85
C ARG A 42 25.76 -0.70 22.51
N LYS A 43 26.64 0.16 22.00
CA LYS A 43 26.48 0.82 20.70
C LYS A 43 26.90 -0.12 19.57
N ILE A 44 25.99 -0.37 18.63
CA ILE A 44 26.23 -1.15 17.42
C ILE A 44 26.29 -0.16 16.25
N GLU A 45 27.40 -0.18 15.51
CA GLU A 45 27.62 0.67 14.33
C GLU A 45 27.81 -0.13 13.04
N ASP A 46 27.98 -1.45 13.15
CA ASP A 46 28.18 -2.32 12.00
C ASP A 46 26.90 -2.45 11.16
N PRO A 47 26.91 -2.12 9.86
CA PRO A 47 25.72 -2.14 9.01
C PRO A 47 25.03 -3.50 8.89
N ILE A 48 25.78 -4.60 8.98
CA ILE A 48 25.23 -5.95 8.89
C ILE A 48 24.49 -6.26 10.20
N GLN A 49 25.12 -6.02 11.34
CA GLN A 49 24.50 -6.19 12.66
C GLN A 49 23.27 -5.29 12.86
N LEU A 50 23.32 -4.03 12.38
CA LEU A 50 22.19 -3.11 12.42
C LEU A 50 20.96 -3.68 11.68
N LYS A 51 21.19 -4.29 10.51
CA LYS A 51 20.14 -4.93 9.73
C LYS A 51 19.56 -6.13 10.47
N GLU A 52 20.41 -6.98 11.04
CA GLU A 52 19.99 -8.15 11.81
C GLU A 52 19.16 -7.78 13.04
N ILE A 53 19.58 -6.76 13.79
CA ILE A 53 18.84 -6.23 14.94
C ILE A 53 17.48 -5.69 14.50
N ALA A 54 17.44 -4.88 13.43
CA ALA A 54 16.19 -4.33 12.93
C ALA A 54 15.21 -5.43 12.50
N ILE A 55 15.70 -6.44 11.77
CA ILE A 55 14.91 -7.60 11.36
C ILE A 55 14.38 -8.35 12.58
N GLY A 56 15.26 -8.71 13.52
CA GLY A 56 14.89 -9.47 14.72
C GLY A 56 13.88 -8.72 15.59
N PHE A 57 14.03 -7.40 15.72
CA PHE A 57 13.08 -6.55 16.44
C PHE A 57 11.68 -6.58 15.80
N TYR A 58 11.58 -6.30 14.50
CA TYR A 58 10.29 -6.28 13.82
C TYR A 58 9.67 -7.67 13.65
N GLN A 59 10.48 -8.72 13.53
CA GLN A 59 10.00 -10.09 13.56
C GLN A 59 9.36 -10.44 14.91
N LYS A 60 9.94 -10.01 16.02
CA LYS A 60 9.31 -10.20 17.35
C LYS A 60 8.05 -9.34 17.50
N LEU A 61 8.11 -8.08 17.05
CA LEU A 61 6.99 -7.14 17.17
C LEU A 61 5.77 -7.54 16.33
N LEU A 62 5.99 -7.98 15.09
CA LEU A 62 4.93 -8.25 14.11
C LEU A 62 4.68 -9.75 13.89
N GLY A 63 5.67 -10.60 14.16
CA GLY A 63 5.59 -12.05 13.94
C GLY A 63 5.08 -12.83 15.14
N CYS A 64 4.93 -12.20 16.31
CA CYS A 64 4.20 -12.81 17.41
C CYS A 64 2.69 -12.73 17.10
N PRO A 65 1.96 -13.85 17.03
CA PRO A 65 0.50 -13.80 17.02
C PRO A 65 0.10 -13.12 18.33
N ALA A 66 -0.58 -11.98 18.22
CA ALA A 66 -1.07 -11.25 19.38
C ALA A 66 -1.78 -12.26 20.29
N GLN A 67 -1.26 -12.43 21.51
CA GLN A 67 -1.98 -13.12 22.57
C GLN A 67 -3.08 -12.15 22.97
N ILE A 68 -4.14 -12.11 22.16
CA ILE A 68 -5.29 -11.27 22.42
C ILE A 68 -5.95 -11.92 23.63
N ASP A 69 -5.71 -11.31 24.79
CA ASP A 69 -6.45 -11.61 25.98
C ASP A 69 -7.93 -11.33 25.71
N VAL A 70 -8.76 -12.36 25.90
CA VAL A 70 -10.19 -12.33 25.60
C VAL A 70 -10.88 -11.25 26.43
N ASP A 71 -10.40 -11.00 27.66
CA ASP A 71 -10.92 -9.93 28.51
C ASP A 71 -10.61 -8.53 27.96
N SER A 72 -9.42 -8.35 27.39
CA SER A 72 -9.03 -7.10 26.70
C SER A 72 -9.89 -6.83 25.47
N LEU A 73 -10.22 -7.87 24.69
CA LEU A 73 -11.10 -7.76 23.54
C LEU A 73 -12.56 -7.48 23.94
N ASN A 74 -13.05 -8.11 25.01
CA ASN A 74 -14.37 -7.84 25.57
C ASN A 74 -14.47 -6.40 26.10
N ARG A 75 -13.43 -5.89 26.78
CA ARG A 75 -13.37 -4.48 27.21
C ARG A 75 -13.42 -3.52 26.01
N LEU A 76 -12.67 -3.80 24.94
CA LEU A 76 -12.69 -2.98 23.73
C LEU A 76 -14.08 -2.97 23.09
N ASN A 77 -14.72 -4.13 22.95
CA ASN A 77 -16.09 -4.25 22.42
C ASN A 77 -17.12 -3.52 23.29
N ASN A 78 -16.95 -3.48 24.60
CA ASN A 78 -17.83 -2.74 25.50
C ASN A 78 -17.62 -1.22 25.45
N LEU A 79 -16.42 -0.77 25.08
CA LEU A 79 -16.10 0.65 24.92
C LEU A 79 -16.50 1.20 23.54
N MET A 80 -16.58 0.33 22.53
CA MET A 80 -16.98 0.69 21.18
C MET A 80 -18.46 0.39 20.98
N GLU A 81 -19.28 1.43 20.89
CA GLU A 81 -20.63 1.25 20.34
C GLU A 81 -20.52 0.77 18.89
N SER A 82 -21.31 -0.26 18.55
CA SER A 82 -21.41 -0.80 17.20
C SER A 82 -21.87 0.29 16.22
N CYS A 83 -20.93 0.95 15.54
CA CYS A 83 -21.22 1.99 14.53
C CYS A 83 -21.95 1.46 13.28
N ILE A 84 -22.20 0.15 13.21
CA ILE A 84 -22.84 -0.52 12.07
C ILE A 84 -24.20 -1.03 12.51
N LEU A 85 -25.24 -0.60 11.80
CA LEU A 85 -26.60 -1.11 11.93
C LEU A 85 -26.62 -2.63 11.71
N GLU A 86 -27.41 -3.35 12.49
CA GLU A 86 -27.48 -4.82 12.43
C GLU A 86 -27.81 -5.33 11.01
N VAL A 87 -28.68 -4.61 10.30
CA VAL A 87 -29.01 -4.87 8.89
C VAL A 87 -27.77 -4.82 7.99
N LYS A 88 -26.85 -3.88 8.21
CA LYS A 88 -25.61 -3.79 7.42
C LYS A 88 -24.67 -4.94 7.74
N LYS A 89 -24.59 -5.40 9.00
CA LYS A 89 -23.79 -6.59 9.36
C LYS A 89 -24.32 -7.82 8.64
N PHE A 90 -25.64 -8.00 8.63
CA PHE A 90 -26.27 -9.10 7.92
C PHE A 90 -25.95 -9.06 6.41
N MET A 91 -26.12 -7.90 5.76
CA MET A 91 -25.79 -7.75 4.33
C MET A 91 -24.33 -8.04 4.00
N LEU A 92 -23.39 -7.72 4.90
CA LEU A 92 -21.96 -8.03 4.72
C LEU A 92 -21.63 -9.52 4.91
N GLN A 93 -22.51 -10.29 5.55
CA GLN A 93 -22.37 -11.73 5.76
C GLN A 93 -23.09 -12.57 4.70
N CYS A 94 -23.96 -11.96 3.90
CA CYS A 94 -24.65 -12.64 2.81
C CYS A 94 -23.69 -13.07 1.70
N GLU A 95 -24.04 -14.16 1.01
CA GLU A 95 -23.31 -14.58 -0.19
C GLU A 95 -23.44 -13.52 -1.28
N VAL A 96 -22.32 -13.25 -1.95
CA VAL A 96 -22.26 -12.29 -3.06
C VAL A 96 -22.89 -12.92 -4.30
N THR A 97 -23.88 -12.25 -4.87
CA THR A 97 -24.60 -12.73 -6.05
C THR A 97 -23.97 -12.24 -7.36
N ALA A 98 -24.21 -12.97 -8.46
CA ALA A 98 -23.74 -12.56 -9.79
C ALA A 98 -24.29 -11.19 -10.22
N ASP A 99 -25.55 -10.89 -9.86
CA ASP A 99 -26.18 -9.60 -10.15
C ASP A 99 -25.52 -8.45 -9.40
N GLU A 100 -25.12 -8.65 -8.14
CA GLU A 100 -24.38 -7.66 -7.36
C GLU A 100 -23.01 -7.39 -7.97
N ILE A 101 -22.29 -8.45 -8.38
CA ILE A 101 -21.00 -8.31 -9.07
C ILE A 101 -21.18 -7.50 -10.35
N LYS A 102 -22.16 -7.86 -11.19
CA LYS A 102 -22.44 -7.15 -12.44
C LYS A 102 -22.76 -5.68 -12.16
N LYS A 103 -23.68 -5.40 -11.25
CA LYS A 103 -24.09 -4.04 -10.88
C LYS A 103 -22.92 -3.22 -10.35
N ALA A 104 -22.08 -3.79 -9.49
CA ALA A 104 -20.89 -3.12 -8.97
C ALA A 104 -19.88 -2.82 -10.09
N MET A 105 -19.63 -3.78 -10.99
CA MET A 105 -18.73 -3.61 -12.12
C MET A 105 -19.20 -2.48 -13.06
N PHE A 106 -20.48 -2.44 -13.41
CA PHE A 106 -21.03 -1.37 -14.26
C PHE A 106 -21.18 -0.01 -13.55
N SER A 107 -21.14 0.02 -12.20
CA SER A 107 -21.11 1.28 -11.45
C SER A 107 -19.74 1.98 -11.50
N MET A 108 -18.67 1.26 -11.86
CA MET A 108 -17.33 1.83 -11.97
C MET A 108 -17.19 2.71 -13.22
N LYS A 109 -16.47 3.83 -13.09
CA LYS A 109 -16.16 4.69 -14.26
C LYS A 109 -15.15 4.01 -15.17
N ARG A 110 -15.35 4.14 -16.48
CA ARG A 110 -14.51 3.52 -17.53
C ARG A 110 -13.07 4.06 -17.57
N ASP A 111 -12.86 5.26 -17.07
CA ASP A 111 -11.58 5.99 -17.06
C ASP A 111 -10.72 5.68 -15.81
N LYS A 112 -11.10 4.69 -15.01
CA LYS A 112 -10.28 4.22 -13.89
C LYS A 112 -8.99 3.59 -14.40
N ALA A 113 -7.88 3.95 -13.75
CA ALA A 113 -6.58 3.36 -14.02
C ALA A 113 -6.64 1.83 -13.87
N CYS A 114 -5.91 1.11 -14.74
CA CYS A 114 -5.81 -0.34 -14.66
C CYS A 114 -5.20 -0.79 -13.33
N GLY A 115 -5.61 -1.97 -12.86
CA GLY A 115 -4.98 -2.62 -11.73
C GLY A 115 -3.58 -3.14 -12.06
N LEU A 116 -2.96 -3.82 -11.09
CA LEU A 116 -1.70 -4.55 -11.29
C LEU A 116 -1.83 -5.67 -12.33
N ASP A 117 -3.06 -6.12 -12.60
CA ASP A 117 -3.42 -7.07 -13.63
C ASP A 117 -3.37 -6.50 -15.05
N GLY A 118 -3.30 -5.17 -15.21
CA GLY A 118 -3.21 -4.49 -16.49
C GLY A 118 -4.55 -4.32 -17.22
N TYR A 119 -5.66 -4.83 -16.68
CA TYR A 119 -6.98 -4.70 -17.29
C TYR A 119 -7.68 -3.41 -16.83
N SER A 120 -8.32 -2.73 -17.77
CA SER A 120 -9.12 -1.53 -17.48
C SER A 120 -10.54 -1.92 -17.06
N ALA A 121 -11.21 -1.04 -16.31
CA ALA A 121 -12.62 -1.23 -15.98
C ALA A 121 -13.49 -1.38 -17.24
N HIS A 122 -13.15 -0.67 -18.33
CA HIS A 122 -13.80 -0.80 -19.63
C HIS A 122 -13.72 -2.23 -20.19
N PHE A 123 -12.53 -2.83 -20.20
CA PHE A 123 -12.32 -4.18 -20.72
C PHE A 123 -13.17 -5.21 -19.97
N VAL A 124 -13.25 -5.10 -18.64
CA VAL A 124 -14.04 -6.03 -17.82
C VAL A 124 -15.54 -5.83 -18.04
N GLN A 125 -16.01 -4.58 -18.11
CA GLN A 125 -17.42 -4.27 -18.40
C GLN A 125 -17.87 -4.77 -19.77
N GLU A 126 -17.01 -4.65 -20.78
CA GLU A 126 -17.26 -5.12 -22.14
C GLU A 126 -17.40 -6.65 -22.17
N ASN A 127 -16.42 -7.37 -21.61
CA ASN A 127 -16.46 -8.84 -21.58
C ASN A 127 -17.60 -9.42 -20.73
N LEU A 128 -17.97 -8.76 -19.62
CA LEU A 128 -19.13 -9.15 -18.80
C LEU A 128 -20.48 -8.81 -19.46
N GLY A 129 -20.50 -7.92 -20.46
CA GLY A 129 -21.69 -7.59 -21.24
C GLY A 129 -21.96 -8.56 -22.40
N TYR A 130 -20.95 -9.29 -22.87
CA TYR A 130 -21.08 -10.24 -23.98
C TYR A 130 -21.71 -11.59 -23.59
N SER A 131 -21.84 -11.90 -22.30
CA SER A 131 -22.37 -13.20 -21.84
C SER A 131 -23.91 -13.28 -21.80
N GLU A 132 -24.62 -12.28 -22.32
CA GLU A 132 -26.10 -12.24 -22.42
C GLU A 132 -26.63 -12.15 -23.87
N GLY A 133 -25.79 -12.47 -24.86
CA GLY A 133 -26.15 -12.57 -26.28
C GLY A 133 -26.29 -14.01 -26.76
#